data_AF-A0A956LKL3-F1
#
_entry.id   AF-A0A956LKL3-F1
#
_cell.length_a   1.000
_cell.length_b   1.000
_cell.length_c   1.000
_cell.angle_alpha   90.00
_cell.angle_beta   90.00
_cell.angle_gamma   90.00
#
_symmetry.space_group_name_H-M   'P 1'
#
loop_
_entity.id
_entity.type
_entity.pdbx_description
1 polymer ?
#
loop_
_entity_poly.entity_id
_entity_poly.type
_entity_poly.pdbx_seq_one_letter_code
_entity_poly.pdbx_strand_id
1 'polypeptide(L)' 'MNDPKRYLVTGATGLIGKQLVARLIERGGHITALVRPASRARHQALL' A
#
# COMPACT_ATOMS: atom_id res chain seq x y z
N MET A 1 10.86 -9.47 -21.05
CA MET A 1 9.65 -9.22 -20.23
C MET A 1 10.07 -9.18 -18.78
N ASN A 2 10.00 -8.02 -18.12
CA ASN A 2 10.18 -7.95 -16.67
C ASN A 2 8.78 -7.87 -16.07
N ASP A 3 8.33 -8.93 -15.40
CA ASP A 3 7.05 -8.93 -14.68
C ASP A 3 7.15 -7.91 -13.51
N PRO A 4 6.14 -7.06 -13.27
CA PRO A 4 6.20 -6.11 -12.18
C PRO A 4 6.33 -6.85 -10.85
N LYS A 5 7.31 -6.45 -10.03
CA LYS A 5 7.54 -7.05 -8.71
C LYS A 5 6.29 -6.89 -7.84
N ARG A 6 5.87 -7.98 -7.20
CA ARG A 6 4.68 -8.00 -6.32
C ARG A 6 5.08 -7.81 -4.86
N TYR A 7 4.35 -6.97 -4.13
CA TYR A 7 4.60 -6.67 -2.72
C TYR A 7 3.33 -6.84 -1.90
N LEU A 8 3.42 -7.62 -0.82
CA LEU A 8 2.43 -7.61 0.25
C LEU A 8 2.91 -6.64 1.34
N VAL A 9 2.13 -5.59 1.60
CA VAL A 9 2.48 -4.58 2.59
C VAL A 9 1.49 -4.64 3.76
N THR A 10 2.00 -5.00 4.93
CA THR A 10 1.29 -4.84 6.20
C THR A 10 1.55 -3.46 6.78
N GLY A 11 0.57 -2.84 7.42
CA GLY A 11 0.75 -1.50 7.99
C GLY A 11 0.89 -0.40 6.93
N ALA A 12 0.38 -0.62 5.72
CA ALA A 12 0.38 0.33 4.61
C ALA A 12 -0.24 1.70 4.95
N THR A 13 -1.12 1.75 5.95
CA THR A 13 -1.77 2.99 6.43
C THR A 13 -1.01 3.70 7.56
N GLY A 14 0.13 3.15 8.01
CA GLY A 14 0.95 3.73 9.07
C GLY A 14 1.87 4.84 8.57
N LEU A 15 2.66 5.43 9.48
CA LEU A 15 3.59 6.52 9.19
C LEU A 15 4.56 6.16 8.04
N ILE A 16 5.26 5.03 8.20
CA ILE A 16 6.24 4.54 7.22
C ILE A 16 5.55 3.91 6.01
N GLY A 17 4.48 3.14 6.26
CA GLY A 17 3.78 2.37 5.23
C GLY A 17 3.30 3.22 4.06
N LYS A 18 2.77 4.42 4.33
CA LYS A 18 2.29 5.33 3.28
C LYS A 18 3.42 5.78 2.34
N GLN A 19 4.56 6.17 2.90
CA GLN A 19 5.72 6.59 2.11
C GLN A 19 6.38 5.41 1.38
N LEU A 20 6.39 4.23 1.99
CA LEU A 20 6.90 3.01 1.37
C LEU A 20 6.06 2.64 0.14
N VAL A 21 4.74 2.60 0.28
CA VAL A 21 3.82 2.26 -0.84
C VAL A 21 4.01 3.21 -2.02
N ALA A 22 4.09 4.53 -1.77
CA ALA A 22 4.34 5.52 -2.82
C ALA A 22 5.62 5.19 -3.61
N ARG A 23 6.73 4.93 -2.91
CA ARG A 23 8.02 4.58 -3.55
C ARG A 23 7.98 3.23 -4.29
N LEU A 24 7.21 2.26 -3.81
CA LEU A 24 7.06 0.98 -4.48
C LEU A 24 6.23 1.10 -5.76
N ILE A 25 5.22 1.97 -5.77
CA ILE A 25 4.45 2.30 -6.98
C ILE A 25 5.33 3.01 -8.01
N GLU A 26 6.12 4.00 -7.58
CA GLU A 26 7.10 4.70 -8.46
C GLU A 26 8.09 3.73 -9.12
N ARG A 27 8.42 2.62 -8.45
CA ARG A 27 9.29 1.55 -8.99
C ARG A 27 8.57 0.59 -9.96
N GLY A 28 7.29 0.80 -10.24
CA GLY A 28 6.47 -0.09 -11.06
C GLY A 28 6.05 -1.36 -10.32
N GLY A 29 6.02 -1.37 -8.99
CA GLY A 29 5.59 -2.51 -8.19
C GLY A 29 4.07 -2.69 -8.17
N HIS A 30 3.61 -3.93 -8.13
CA HIS A 30 2.20 -4.26 -7.87
C HIS A 30 2.01 -4.49 -6.36
N ILE A 31 1.10 -3.73 -5.74
CA ILE A 31 0.98 -3.68 -4.27
C ILE A 31 -0.35 -4.27 -3.81
N THR A 32 -0.29 -5.23 -2.89
CA THR A 32 -1.43 -5.65 -2.07
C THR A 32 -1.22 -5.16 -0.64
N ALA A 33 -2.16 -4.36 -0.11
CA ALA A 33 -2.10 -3.86 1.25
C ALA A 33 -3.00 -4.67 2.18
N LEU A 34 -2.41 -5.35 3.17
CA LEU A 34 -3.18 -5.98 4.24
C LEU A 34 -3.45 -4.95 5.34
N VAL A 35 -4.71 -4.57 5.47
CA VAL A 35 -5.19 -3.55 6.42
C VAL A 35 -6.30 -4.10 7.30
N ARG A 36 -6.32 -3.68 8.57
CA ARG A 36 -7.41 -3.97 9.50
C ARG A 36 -8.71 -3.24 9.09
N PRO A 37 -9.91 -3.79 9.38
CA PRO A 37 -11.18 -3.17 8.99
C PRO A 37 -11.32 -1.70 9.43
N ALA A 38 -10.94 -1.38 10.67
CA ALA A 38 -11.00 -0.02 11.19
C ALA A 38 -10.15 0.99 10.39
N SER A 39 -9.03 0.55 9.79
CA SER A 39 -8.21 1.40 8.93
C SER A 39 -8.86 1.66 7.56
N ARG A 40 -9.70 0.74 7.07
CA ARG A 40 -10.43 0.93 5.79
C ARG A 40 -11.47 2.04 5.92
N ALA A 41 -12.27 2.01 6.98
CA ALA A 41 -13.29 3.02 7.24
C ALA A 41 -12.71 4.44 7.32
N ARG A 42 -11.56 4.59 8.01
CA ARG A 42 -10.85 5.88 8.10
C ARG A 42 -10.34 6.39 6.75
N HIS A 43 -10.00 5.50 5.82
CA HIS A 43 -9.51 5.88 4.49
C HIS A 43 -10.63 6.09 3.46
N GLN A 44 -11.75 5.36 3.54
CA GLN A 44 -12.93 5.59 2.71
C GLN A 44 -13.60 6.93 3.02
N ALA A 45 -13.56 7.40 4.26
CA ALA A 45 -14.09 8.72 4.64
C ALA A 45 -13.26 9.91 4.09
N LEU A 46 -12.15 9.65 3.39
CA LEU A 46 -11.23 10.67 2.85
C LEU A 46 -11.21 10.70 1.30
N LEU A 47 -12.02 9.86 0.65
CA LEU A 47 -12.22 9.81 -0.81
C LEU A 47 -13.65 10.25 -1.14
#